data_AF-A0A4S2FPV2-F1
#
_entry.id   AF-A0A4S2FPV2-F1
#
_cell.length_a   1.000
_cell.length_b   1.000
_cell.length_c   1.000
_cell.angle_alpha   90.00
_cell.angle_beta   90.00
_cell.angle_gamma   90.00
#
_symmetry.space_group_name_H-M   'P 1'
#
loop_
_entity.id
_entity.type
_entity.pdbx_description
1 polymer ?
#
loop_
_entity_poly.entity_id
_entity_poly.type
_entity_poly.pdbx_seq_one_letter_code
_entity_poly.pdbx_strand_id
1 'polypeptide(L)'
;MNITQYLQYEFCTTTESMLSDRIKLAEALEKYQNGNFNVEQKSLFEDCVQKTILGEYDRYSFSDEMVKKLFHFSSQSKIKLYKQLIFFEAGKRLSGNTDNLSLKLLDEYGDKMDYGFYLSYTISEAKLNKLIHSIRPISILKESRSCIGHRNDVYIFCEKEIKKCIRTEDIISLITPYNDGSYIELPEYIRLLSHLLLRDKRYSLWVTLLTKVKYFPLQGALLYHIRTLQEFMSIFQELKRPNIIHRKVILHLLRDRYFHIISKQPQILHRGLKYLIHNRKGNYGIIYKRLLDEWNNDISSNTDTVFKYLSIQLGISNCSEWYSKKNNQYINGDKRFVEYEQKAIEEIGKIMSDLSNPAKWNVSITDINTLLYYISQTEIKQITTFRSKLLVQTLFDRLYNNSSYYHIQFNDESFKLLRQVYKCLVQSKLDPFQMLQSVRYANEGYNSDYKQVVQTRRGDTFWLSMLLLGTGEQENEPQFMRYVKILLDRVLAHVGDAKEYILPLYIAELVVTQVLKKRKADFETCIINNIPNLGLVLTTLLANQGDLSLPIKEILFERISEEWDIEKKLMLQKNDSNLNVLNDYVQMVKIRK
;
A
#
# COMPACT_ATOMS: atom_id res chain seq x y z
N MET A 1 31.56 -16.58 6.99
CA MET A 1 30.14 -16.39 7.37
C MET A 1 29.60 -17.69 7.96
N ASN A 2 28.85 -17.63 9.05
CA ASN A 2 28.17 -18.80 9.62
C ASN A 2 26.98 -19.18 8.72
N ILE A 3 26.90 -20.43 8.28
CA ILE A 3 25.89 -20.93 7.33
C ILE A 3 24.47 -20.81 7.86
N THR A 4 24.29 -20.86 9.19
CA THR A 4 23.00 -20.61 9.83
C THR A 4 22.55 -19.16 9.63
N GLN A 5 23.47 -18.20 9.75
CA GLN A 5 23.16 -16.77 9.53
C GLN A 5 22.85 -16.49 8.06
N TYR A 6 23.57 -17.17 7.16
CA TYR A 6 23.31 -17.14 5.72
C TYR A 6 21.90 -17.64 5.37
N LEU A 7 21.52 -18.80 5.90
CA LEU A 7 20.19 -19.37 5.67
C LEU A 7 19.08 -18.48 6.23
N GLN A 8 19.28 -17.86 7.39
CA GLN A 8 18.31 -16.90 7.95
C GLN A 8 18.08 -15.70 7.02
N TYR A 9 19.15 -15.15 6.43
CA TYR A 9 19.03 -14.06 5.47
C TYR A 9 18.31 -14.49 4.19
N GLU A 10 18.69 -15.64 3.61
CA GLU A 10 18.04 -16.14 2.39
C GLU A 10 16.58 -16.52 2.63
N PHE A 11 16.23 -17.12 3.78
CA PHE A 11 14.85 -17.51 4.08
C PHE A 11 13.88 -16.34 4.15
N CYS A 12 14.37 -15.16 4.52
CA CYS A 12 13.54 -13.95 4.53
C CYS A 12 13.47 -13.24 3.16
N THR A 13 14.27 -13.67 2.17
CA THR A 13 14.51 -12.90 0.93
C THR A 13 14.38 -13.69 -0.37
N THR A 14 14.12 -15.00 -0.29
CA THR A 14 14.06 -15.91 -1.46
C THR A 14 12.65 -16.45 -1.69
N THR A 15 12.30 -16.72 -2.96
CA THR A 15 11.04 -17.38 -3.35
C THR A 15 11.09 -18.89 -3.12
N GLU A 16 9.91 -19.52 -3.03
CA GLU A 16 9.77 -20.98 -2.86
C GLU A 16 10.54 -21.78 -3.94
N SER A 17 10.49 -21.31 -5.19
CA SER A 17 11.14 -21.95 -6.35
C SER A 17 12.67 -22.06 -6.22
N MET A 18 13.29 -21.15 -5.49
CA MET A 18 14.75 -21.11 -5.29
C MET A 18 15.17 -21.75 -3.96
N LEU A 19 14.23 -21.93 -3.03
CA LEU A 19 14.50 -22.34 -1.66
C LEU A 19 15.20 -23.72 -1.58
N SER A 20 14.79 -24.68 -2.42
CA SER A 20 15.39 -26.01 -2.43
C SER A 20 16.88 -25.98 -2.83
N ASP A 21 17.22 -25.20 -3.85
CA ASP A 21 18.59 -25.07 -4.34
C ASP A 21 19.47 -24.30 -3.35
N ARG A 22 18.94 -23.26 -2.70
CA ARG A 22 19.62 -22.51 -1.64
C ARG A 22 19.96 -23.37 -0.43
N ILE A 23 19.04 -24.24 -0.01
CA ILE A 23 19.29 -25.17 1.10
C ILE A 23 20.34 -26.21 0.71
N LYS A 24 20.27 -26.81 -0.48
CA LYS A 24 21.31 -27.75 -0.96
C LYS A 24 22.69 -27.12 -0.96
N LEU A 25 22.79 -25.87 -1.41
CA LEU A 25 24.04 -25.14 -1.40
C LEU A 25 24.53 -24.91 0.04
N ALA A 26 23.66 -24.51 0.97
CA ALA A 26 24.03 -24.35 2.37
C ALA A 26 24.54 -25.65 3.01
N GLU A 27 23.83 -26.77 2.82
CA GLU A 27 24.22 -28.10 3.31
C GLU A 27 25.59 -28.53 2.76
N ALA A 28 25.83 -28.28 1.47
CA ALA A 28 27.10 -28.59 0.83
C ALA A 28 28.25 -27.69 1.31
N LEU A 29 28.00 -26.39 1.49
CA LEU A 29 28.96 -25.45 2.05
C LEU A 29 29.34 -25.83 3.49
N GLU A 30 28.41 -26.35 4.28
CA GLU A 30 28.66 -26.75 5.66
C GLU A 30 29.59 -27.95 5.72
N LYS A 31 29.31 -28.96 4.88
CA LYS A 31 30.21 -30.10 4.71
C LYS A 31 31.58 -29.66 4.21
N TYR A 32 31.62 -28.73 3.26
CA TYR A 32 32.87 -28.24 2.65
C TYR A 32 33.74 -27.47 3.65
N GLN A 33 33.13 -26.59 4.45
CA GLN A 33 33.85 -25.83 5.49
C GLN A 33 34.37 -26.74 6.61
N ASN A 34 33.64 -27.81 6.94
CA ASN A 34 34.03 -28.77 7.97
C ASN A 34 35.01 -29.85 7.46
N GLY A 35 35.52 -29.75 6.22
CA GLY A 35 36.42 -30.75 5.63
C GLY A 35 35.76 -32.08 5.27
N ASN A 36 34.43 -32.17 5.39
CA ASN A 36 33.62 -33.38 5.19
C ASN A 36 32.97 -33.45 3.80
N PHE A 37 33.28 -32.50 2.90
CA PHE A 37 32.89 -32.55 1.50
C PHE A 37 34.09 -32.96 0.65
N ASN A 38 34.10 -34.22 0.21
CA ASN A 38 35.14 -34.69 -0.68
C ASN A 38 34.87 -34.18 -2.10
N VAL A 39 35.65 -33.21 -2.54
CA VAL A 39 35.55 -32.67 -3.91
C VAL A 39 36.08 -33.72 -4.88
N GLU A 40 35.19 -34.25 -5.72
CA GLU A 40 35.57 -35.16 -6.81
C GLU A 40 36.43 -34.40 -7.82
N GLN A 41 37.46 -35.06 -8.36
CA GLN A 41 38.35 -34.47 -9.36
C GLN A 41 38.98 -33.14 -8.87
N LYS A 42 39.54 -33.15 -7.65
CA LYS A 42 40.07 -31.97 -6.95
C LYS A 42 40.98 -31.07 -7.81
N SER A 43 41.84 -31.64 -8.64
CA SER A 43 42.72 -30.87 -9.55
C SER A 43 41.94 -30.08 -10.59
N LEU A 44 40.89 -30.67 -11.18
CA LEU A 44 40.02 -30.01 -12.15
C LEU A 44 39.14 -28.95 -11.49
N PHE A 45 38.63 -29.23 -10.29
CA PHE A 45 37.93 -28.23 -9.49
C PHE A 45 38.81 -27.02 -9.21
N GLU A 46 40.06 -27.27 -8.80
CA GLU A 46 41.05 -26.24 -8.52
C GLU A 46 41.40 -25.41 -9.77
N ASP A 47 41.58 -26.05 -10.94
CA ASP A 47 41.76 -25.37 -12.23
C ASP A 47 40.58 -24.45 -12.56
N CYS A 48 39.35 -24.94 -12.39
CA CYS A 48 38.17 -24.12 -12.64
C CYS A 48 38.10 -22.91 -11.69
N VAL A 49 38.46 -23.08 -10.42
CA VAL A 49 38.52 -21.97 -9.45
C VAL A 49 39.55 -20.92 -9.90
N GLN A 50 40.74 -21.33 -10.33
CA GLN A 50 41.77 -20.40 -10.79
C GLN A 50 41.34 -19.66 -12.05
N LYS A 51 40.73 -20.35 -13.02
CA LYS A 51 40.17 -19.71 -14.23
C LYS A 51 39.06 -18.72 -13.91
N THR A 52 38.24 -18.97 -12.89
CA THR A 52 37.26 -17.99 -12.40
C THR A 52 37.95 -16.77 -11.76
N ILE A 53 39.00 -16.97 -10.96
CA ILE A 53 39.78 -15.87 -10.35
C ILE A 53 40.46 -15.00 -11.41
N LEU A 54 40.98 -15.61 -12.47
CA LEU A 54 41.63 -14.92 -13.60
C LEU A 54 40.63 -14.25 -14.55
N GLY A 55 39.33 -14.48 -14.38
CA GLY A 55 38.27 -13.91 -15.22
C GLY A 55 38.05 -14.63 -16.56
N GLU A 56 38.65 -15.82 -16.74
CA GLU A 56 38.42 -16.68 -17.91
C GLU A 56 37.04 -17.34 -17.85
N TYR A 57 36.60 -17.70 -16.65
CA TYR A 57 35.27 -18.28 -16.38
C TYR A 57 34.39 -17.29 -15.61
N ASP A 58 33.25 -16.94 -16.19
CA ASP A 58 32.21 -16.14 -15.58
C ASP A 58 30.86 -16.86 -15.59
N ARG A 59 29.82 -16.24 -15.01
CA ARG A 59 28.49 -16.85 -14.90
C ARG A 59 27.86 -17.20 -16.26
N TYR A 60 28.28 -16.54 -17.33
CA TYR A 60 27.79 -16.70 -18.71
C TYR A 60 28.62 -17.74 -19.48
N SER A 61 29.95 -17.72 -19.35
CA SER A 61 30.85 -18.63 -20.04
C SER A 61 30.95 -20.00 -19.36
N PHE A 62 30.86 -20.05 -18.03
CA PHE A 62 30.90 -21.30 -17.25
C PHE A 62 29.49 -21.90 -17.09
N SER A 63 28.95 -22.43 -18.18
CA SER A 63 27.58 -22.94 -18.25
C SER A 63 27.39 -24.31 -17.58
N ASP A 64 26.14 -24.67 -17.28
CA ASP A 64 25.79 -25.98 -16.74
C ASP A 64 26.23 -27.13 -17.68
N GLU A 65 26.19 -26.92 -19.01
CA GLU A 65 26.67 -27.89 -19.99
C GLU A 65 28.19 -28.07 -19.93
N MET A 66 28.94 -26.99 -19.69
CA MET A 66 30.38 -27.04 -19.55
C MET A 66 30.78 -27.84 -18.31
N VAL A 67 30.14 -27.57 -17.17
CA VAL A 67 30.35 -28.33 -15.93
C VAL A 67 29.99 -29.82 -16.13
N LYS A 68 28.89 -30.10 -16.84
CA LYS A 68 28.51 -31.48 -17.21
C LYS A 68 29.60 -32.19 -17.99
N LYS A 69 30.18 -31.52 -19.00
CA LYS A 69 31.24 -32.10 -19.85
C LYS A 69 32.56 -32.29 -19.09
N LEU A 70 32.96 -31.30 -18.30
CA LEU A 70 34.21 -31.33 -17.55
C LEU A 70 34.21 -32.39 -16.44
N PHE A 71 33.14 -32.44 -15.65
CA PHE A 71 33.07 -33.31 -14.48
C PHE A 71 32.32 -34.63 -14.72
N HIS A 72 31.77 -34.83 -15.93
CA HIS A 72 30.98 -36.01 -16.30
C HIS A 72 29.79 -36.29 -15.37
N PHE A 73 29.20 -35.25 -14.77
CA PHE A 73 28.05 -35.39 -13.90
C PHE A 73 26.76 -35.64 -14.69
N SER A 74 25.98 -36.65 -14.30
CA SER A 74 24.66 -36.93 -14.87
C SER A 74 23.53 -36.13 -14.21
N SER A 75 23.73 -35.66 -12.98
CA SER A 75 22.71 -34.96 -12.19
C SER A 75 22.78 -33.44 -12.35
N GLN A 76 21.69 -32.81 -12.81
CA GLN A 76 21.59 -31.35 -12.89
C GLN A 76 21.80 -30.65 -11.55
N SER A 77 21.33 -31.24 -10.45
CA SER A 77 21.54 -30.67 -9.12
C SER A 77 23.01 -30.72 -8.71
N LYS A 78 23.76 -31.75 -9.12
CA LYS A 78 25.20 -31.86 -8.82
C LYS A 78 26.00 -30.86 -9.66
N ILE A 79 25.63 -30.70 -10.93
CA ILE A 79 26.18 -29.69 -11.84
C ILE A 79 26.06 -28.29 -11.25
N LYS A 80 24.82 -27.88 -10.93
CA LYS A 80 24.56 -26.56 -10.33
C LYS A 80 25.33 -26.38 -9.02
N LEU A 81 25.36 -27.41 -8.17
CA LEU A 81 26.09 -27.33 -6.90
C LEU A 81 27.59 -27.10 -7.10
N TYR A 82 28.25 -27.86 -7.99
CA TYR A 82 29.67 -27.70 -8.27
C TYR A 82 29.98 -26.33 -8.86
N LYS A 83 29.15 -25.83 -9.77
CA LYS A 83 29.26 -24.46 -10.28
C LYS A 83 29.30 -23.46 -9.12
N GLN A 84 28.31 -23.52 -8.22
CA GLN A 84 28.22 -22.60 -7.08
C GLN A 84 29.38 -22.75 -6.09
N LEU A 85 29.90 -23.97 -5.87
CA LEU A 85 31.08 -24.21 -5.02
C LEU A 85 32.36 -23.62 -5.63
N ILE A 86 32.53 -23.68 -6.95
CA ILE A 86 33.67 -23.07 -7.65
C ILE A 86 33.65 -21.55 -7.46
N PHE A 87 32.51 -20.91 -7.72
CA PHE A 87 32.34 -19.47 -7.48
C PHE A 87 32.53 -19.11 -6.00
N PHE A 88 32.07 -19.96 -5.08
CA PHE A 88 32.30 -19.79 -3.64
C PHE A 88 33.78 -19.81 -3.28
N GLU A 89 34.54 -20.78 -3.77
CA GLU A 89 35.97 -20.86 -3.46
C GLU A 89 36.74 -19.67 -4.10
N ALA A 90 36.36 -19.26 -5.32
CA ALA A 90 36.92 -18.07 -5.96
C ALA A 90 36.69 -16.81 -5.11
N GLY A 91 35.46 -16.58 -4.63
CA GLY A 91 35.13 -15.44 -3.77
C GLY A 91 35.89 -15.46 -2.44
N LYS A 92 36.10 -16.65 -1.85
CA LYS A 92 36.88 -16.80 -0.62
C LYS A 92 38.34 -16.37 -0.82
N ARG A 93 38.96 -16.77 -1.94
CA ARG A 93 40.37 -16.45 -2.24
C ARG A 93 40.55 -14.99 -2.63
N LEU A 94 39.63 -14.45 -3.43
CA LEU A 94 39.63 -13.04 -3.81
C LEU A 94 39.38 -12.11 -2.60
N SER A 95 38.71 -12.59 -1.56
CA SER A 95 38.60 -11.85 -0.29
C SER A 95 39.95 -11.65 0.41
N GLY A 96 40.89 -12.58 0.22
CA GLY A 96 42.23 -12.52 0.81
C GLY A 96 43.16 -11.52 0.13
N ASN A 97 42.81 -11.02 -1.07
CA ASN A 97 43.62 -10.09 -1.85
C ASN A 97 42.77 -8.91 -2.34
N THR A 98 42.55 -7.92 -1.46
CA THR A 98 41.71 -6.74 -1.76
C THR A 98 42.51 -5.45 -1.98
N ASP A 99 43.84 -5.55 -2.07
CA ASP A 99 44.75 -4.39 -2.09
C ASP A 99 44.52 -3.49 -3.31
N ASN A 100 44.15 -4.06 -4.46
CA ASN A 100 43.89 -3.33 -5.70
C ASN A 100 42.39 -3.17 -6.04
N LEU A 101 41.49 -3.44 -5.09
CA LEU A 101 40.04 -3.35 -5.34
C LEU A 101 39.62 -1.92 -5.72
N SER A 102 38.91 -1.80 -6.85
CA SER A 102 38.35 -0.56 -7.41
C SER A 102 36.84 -0.70 -7.66
N LEU A 103 36.15 0.43 -7.86
CA LEU A 103 34.71 0.41 -8.20
C LEU A 103 34.44 -0.30 -9.53
N LYS A 104 35.32 -0.15 -10.53
CA LYS A 104 35.21 -0.85 -11.81
C LYS A 104 35.29 -2.37 -11.64
N LEU A 105 36.24 -2.84 -10.83
CA LEU A 105 36.37 -4.28 -10.56
C LEU A 105 35.15 -4.82 -9.79
N LEU A 106 34.57 -4.03 -8.88
CA LEU A 106 33.32 -4.41 -8.22
C LEU A 106 32.12 -4.45 -9.17
N ASP A 107 32.08 -3.57 -10.16
CA ASP A 107 31.05 -3.59 -11.19
C ASP A 107 31.17 -4.87 -12.03
N GLU A 108 32.39 -5.22 -12.45
CA GLU A 108 32.69 -6.48 -13.12
C GLU A 108 32.31 -7.70 -12.28
N TYR A 109 32.58 -7.68 -10.97
CA TYR A 109 32.13 -8.76 -10.08
C TYR A 109 30.61 -8.82 -9.93
N GLY A 110 29.92 -7.69 -9.89
CA GLY A 110 28.46 -7.65 -9.81
C GLY A 110 27.78 -8.19 -11.08
N ASP A 111 28.39 -7.97 -12.24
CA ASP A 111 27.89 -8.46 -13.53
C ASP A 111 28.25 -9.94 -13.78
N LYS A 112 29.53 -10.31 -13.59
CA LYS A 112 30.10 -11.57 -14.09
C LYS A 112 30.09 -12.73 -13.11
N MET A 113 29.96 -12.50 -11.80
CA MET A 113 30.05 -13.57 -10.82
C MET A 113 28.69 -14.27 -10.60
N ASP A 114 28.74 -15.57 -10.31
CA ASP A 114 27.54 -16.32 -9.92
C ASP A 114 27.35 -16.28 -8.39
N TYR A 115 26.18 -16.68 -7.95
CA TYR A 115 25.69 -16.51 -6.59
C TYR A 115 26.64 -17.00 -5.50
N GLY A 116 27.30 -18.14 -5.69
CA GLY A 116 28.25 -18.72 -4.73
C GLY A 116 29.39 -17.77 -4.36
N PHE A 117 29.84 -16.94 -5.31
CA PHE A 117 30.86 -15.92 -5.07
C PHE A 117 30.40 -14.90 -4.04
N TYR A 118 29.17 -14.40 -4.17
CA TYR A 118 28.61 -13.41 -3.23
C TYR A 118 28.34 -13.97 -1.83
N LEU A 119 28.52 -15.28 -1.61
CA LEU A 119 28.42 -15.87 -0.26
C LEU A 119 29.73 -15.84 0.50
N SER A 120 30.85 -16.02 -0.21
CA SER A 120 32.18 -16.08 0.40
C SER A 120 32.94 -14.77 0.27
N TYR A 121 32.63 -13.96 -0.74
CA TYR A 121 33.36 -12.74 -1.02
C TYR A 121 33.14 -11.70 0.09
N THR A 122 34.22 -11.22 0.68
CA THR A 122 34.24 -10.26 1.79
C THR A 122 35.30 -9.21 1.53
N ILE A 123 35.08 -8.01 2.07
CA ILE A 123 36.00 -6.89 1.94
C ILE A 123 36.30 -6.35 3.34
N SER A 124 37.55 -5.99 3.60
CA SER A 124 37.94 -5.38 4.88
C SER A 124 37.23 -4.03 5.09
N GLU A 125 36.99 -3.67 6.35
CA GLU A 125 36.28 -2.43 6.67
C GLU A 125 36.99 -1.17 6.15
N ALA A 126 38.30 -1.12 6.30
CA ALA A 126 39.12 -0.02 5.79
C ALA A 126 38.95 0.17 4.28
N LYS A 127 38.87 -0.94 3.52
CA LYS A 127 38.72 -0.89 2.06
C LYS A 127 37.28 -0.53 1.65
N LEU A 128 36.27 -1.06 2.33
CA LEU A 128 34.87 -0.64 2.13
C LEU A 128 34.70 0.86 2.36
N ASN A 129 35.28 1.37 3.46
CA ASN A 129 35.31 2.80 3.74
C ASN A 129 35.93 3.59 2.58
N LYS A 130 37.13 3.20 2.12
CA LYS A 130 37.82 3.87 1.01
C LYS A 130 36.97 3.88 -0.27
N LEU A 131 36.33 2.75 -0.61
CA LEU A 131 35.45 2.62 -1.76
C LEU A 131 34.25 3.55 -1.67
N ILE A 132 33.52 3.52 -0.54
CA ILE A 132 32.35 4.38 -0.32
C ILE A 132 32.72 5.86 -0.42
N HIS A 133 33.88 6.26 0.11
CA HIS A 133 34.35 7.65 0.02
C HIS A 133 34.81 8.05 -1.38
N SER A 134 35.21 7.10 -2.23
CA SER A 134 35.59 7.35 -3.62
C SER A 134 34.41 7.52 -4.58
N ILE A 135 33.19 7.16 -4.13
CA ILE A 135 31.98 7.25 -4.94
C ILE A 135 31.67 8.70 -5.31
N ARG A 136 31.42 8.93 -6.60
CA ARG A 136 30.96 10.21 -7.12
C ARG A 136 29.45 10.13 -7.42
N PRO A 137 28.59 10.92 -6.74
CA PRO A 137 27.13 10.83 -6.91
C PRO A 137 26.67 11.03 -8.36
N ILE A 138 27.33 11.95 -9.08
CA ILE A 138 27.01 12.25 -10.48
C ILE A 138 27.31 11.05 -11.40
N SER A 139 28.35 10.28 -11.11
CA SER A 139 28.68 9.07 -11.89
C SER A 139 27.59 8.02 -11.74
N ILE A 140 27.16 7.75 -10.50
CA ILE A 140 26.04 6.82 -10.25
C ILE A 140 24.79 7.26 -11.02
N LEU A 141 24.44 8.54 -10.93
CA LEU A 141 23.24 9.08 -11.56
C LEU A 141 23.24 8.91 -13.09
N LYS A 142 24.39 9.03 -13.75
CA LYS A 142 24.55 8.84 -15.21
C LYS A 142 24.51 7.36 -15.62
N GLU A 143 24.92 6.46 -14.73
CA GLU A 143 24.97 5.02 -14.99
C GLU A 143 23.65 4.32 -14.61
N SER A 144 22.85 4.93 -13.71
CA SER A 144 21.52 4.47 -13.34
C SER A 144 20.52 4.50 -14.50
N ARG A 145 19.60 3.55 -14.52
CA ARG A 145 18.57 3.40 -15.56
C ARG A 145 17.18 3.42 -14.94
N SER A 146 16.20 3.96 -15.66
CA SER A 146 14.80 3.72 -15.33
C SER A 146 14.42 2.29 -15.70
N CYS A 147 13.42 1.69 -15.06
CA CYS A 147 12.94 0.34 -15.38
C CYS A 147 12.36 0.18 -16.79
N ILE A 148 12.13 1.29 -17.52
CA ILE A 148 11.74 1.29 -18.95
C ILE A 148 12.99 1.18 -19.85
N GLY A 149 14.19 1.16 -19.27
CA GLY A 149 15.47 1.01 -19.98
C GLY A 149 15.98 2.29 -20.64
N HIS A 150 15.28 3.41 -20.50
CA HIS A 150 15.71 4.70 -21.01
C HIS A 150 16.91 5.23 -20.20
N ARG A 151 18.05 5.34 -20.88
CA ARG A 151 19.24 5.98 -20.31
C ARG A 151 18.95 7.47 -20.11
N ASN A 152 19.44 8.03 -19.00
CA ASN A 152 19.36 9.45 -18.61
C ASN A 152 18.03 9.97 -18.05
N ASP A 153 16.91 9.24 -18.02
CA ASP A 153 15.66 9.79 -17.46
C ASP A 153 15.81 10.24 -15.99
N VAL A 154 16.44 9.39 -15.18
CA VAL A 154 16.70 9.68 -13.75
C VAL A 154 17.66 10.87 -13.62
N TYR A 155 18.67 10.95 -14.50
CA TYR A 155 19.60 12.07 -14.55
C TYR A 155 18.90 13.37 -14.93
N ILE A 156 18.11 13.37 -16.01
CA ILE A 156 17.36 14.52 -16.53
C ILE A 156 16.35 15.01 -15.49
N PHE A 157 15.63 14.09 -14.85
CA PHE A 157 14.73 14.42 -13.74
C PHE A 157 15.49 15.09 -12.60
N CYS A 158 16.61 14.51 -12.15
CA CYS A 158 17.42 15.09 -11.09
C CYS A 158 18.03 16.45 -11.48
N GLU A 159 18.47 16.62 -12.73
CA GLU A 159 19.04 17.87 -13.24
C GLU A 159 18.00 18.98 -13.35
N LYS A 160 16.77 18.66 -13.79
CA LYS A 160 15.67 19.62 -13.93
C LYS A 160 15.03 20.00 -12.60
N GLU A 161 14.77 19.01 -11.75
CA GLU A 161 13.92 19.17 -10.56
C GLU A 161 14.73 19.43 -9.27
N ILE A 162 15.99 18.96 -9.18
CA ILE A 162 16.82 19.10 -7.97
C ILE A 162 17.70 20.33 -8.09
N LYS A 163 17.09 21.50 -7.87
CA LYS A 163 17.81 22.78 -7.80
C LYS A 163 18.73 22.82 -6.58
N LYS A 164 19.81 23.60 -6.67
CA LYS A 164 20.68 23.90 -5.53
C LYS A 164 19.82 24.57 -4.43
N CYS A 165 19.88 24.04 -3.21
CA CYS A 165 19.12 24.52 -2.04
C CYS A 165 17.60 24.27 -2.04
N ILE A 166 17.10 23.25 -2.76
CA ILE A 166 15.72 22.81 -2.62
C ILE A 166 15.37 22.44 -1.15
N ARG A 167 14.19 22.83 -0.67
CA ARG A 167 13.77 22.56 0.72
C ARG A 167 13.38 21.09 0.88
N THR A 168 13.45 20.58 2.11
CA THR A 168 13.09 19.18 2.38
C THR A 168 11.64 18.90 2.02
N GLU A 169 10.75 19.84 2.31
CA GLU A 169 9.32 19.75 2.05
C GLU A 169 9.04 19.66 0.53
N ASP A 170 9.73 20.47 -0.27
CA ASP A 170 9.63 20.45 -1.73
C ASP A 170 10.12 19.10 -2.30
N ILE A 171 11.24 18.58 -1.76
CA ILE A 171 11.73 17.24 -2.12
C ILE A 171 10.69 16.16 -1.80
N ILE A 172 10.08 16.21 -0.61
CA ILE A 172 9.06 15.22 -0.19
C ILE A 172 7.85 15.25 -1.12
N SER A 173 7.39 16.43 -1.52
CA SER A 173 6.31 16.59 -2.49
C SER A 173 6.66 15.97 -3.85
N LEU A 174 7.91 16.15 -4.34
CA LEU A 174 8.39 15.56 -5.58
C LEU A 174 8.52 14.03 -5.53
N ILE A 175 8.88 13.47 -4.36
CA ILE A 175 9.08 12.03 -4.16
C ILE A 175 7.77 11.26 -4.04
N THR A 176 6.72 11.90 -3.55
CA THR A 176 5.47 11.21 -3.18
C THR A 176 4.94 10.23 -4.26
N PRO A 177 5.05 10.51 -5.58
CA PRO A 177 4.65 9.57 -6.63
C PRO A 177 5.62 8.40 -6.89
N TYR A 178 6.84 8.46 -6.38
CA TYR A 178 7.99 7.62 -6.73
C TYR A 178 8.70 6.99 -5.51
N ASN A 179 7.95 6.70 -4.45
CA ASN A 179 8.48 6.40 -3.12
C ASN A 179 8.97 4.96 -2.92
N ASP A 180 8.69 4.03 -3.83
CA ASP A 180 9.04 2.61 -3.66
C ASP A 180 10.47 2.28 -4.13
N GLY A 181 11.11 3.18 -4.87
CA GLY A 181 12.47 3.05 -5.41
C GLY A 181 12.67 1.92 -6.42
N SER A 182 11.62 1.15 -6.73
CA SER A 182 11.71 -0.09 -7.49
C SER A 182 11.92 0.14 -9.00
N TYR A 183 11.63 1.36 -9.46
CA TYR A 183 11.68 1.80 -10.84
C TYR A 183 13.09 2.26 -11.30
N ILE A 184 14.11 2.17 -10.44
CA ILE A 184 15.49 2.59 -10.74
C ILE A 184 16.43 1.40 -10.58
N GLU A 185 17.18 1.13 -11.63
CA GLU A 185 18.31 0.21 -11.61
C GLU A 185 19.59 0.98 -11.24
N LEU A 186 20.20 0.59 -10.11
CA LEU A 186 21.49 1.09 -9.66
C LEU A 186 22.64 0.36 -10.38
N PRO A 187 23.81 0.99 -10.57
CA PRO A 187 25.01 0.32 -11.08
C PRO A 187 25.38 -0.90 -10.24
N GLU A 188 26.00 -1.91 -10.86
CA GLU A 188 26.25 -3.19 -10.20
C GLU A 188 27.22 -3.06 -9.02
N TYR A 189 28.22 -2.17 -9.09
CA TYR A 189 29.09 -1.92 -7.93
C TYR A 189 28.32 -1.36 -6.71
N ILE A 190 27.28 -0.53 -6.91
CA ILE A 190 26.45 -0.02 -5.81
C ILE A 190 25.58 -1.13 -5.24
N ARG A 191 24.97 -1.94 -6.12
CA ARG A 191 24.16 -3.10 -5.72
C ARG A 191 24.98 -4.10 -4.92
N LEU A 192 26.17 -4.44 -5.40
CA LEU A 192 27.09 -5.35 -4.74
C LEU A 192 27.57 -4.79 -3.40
N LEU A 193 28.00 -3.52 -3.34
CA LEU A 193 28.38 -2.87 -2.07
C LEU A 193 27.23 -2.91 -1.06
N SER A 194 26.02 -2.55 -1.49
CA SER A 194 24.83 -2.63 -0.65
C SER A 194 24.59 -4.04 -0.12
N HIS A 195 24.63 -5.05 -1.00
CA HIS A 195 24.44 -6.44 -0.62
C HIS A 195 25.46 -6.91 0.42
N LEU A 196 26.76 -6.67 0.17
CA LEU A 196 27.83 -7.06 1.08
C LEU A 196 27.68 -6.40 2.46
N LEU A 197 27.35 -5.10 2.48
CA LEU A 197 27.17 -4.35 3.72
C LEU A 197 25.97 -4.84 4.55
N LEU A 198 24.85 -5.17 3.90
CA LEU A 198 23.67 -5.72 4.58
C LEU A 198 23.93 -7.12 5.11
N ARG A 199 24.48 -8.00 4.25
CA ARG A 199 24.85 -9.38 4.59
C ARG A 199 25.81 -9.44 5.77
N ASP A 200 26.83 -8.59 5.77
CA ASP A 200 27.86 -8.52 6.83
C ASP A 200 27.41 -7.66 8.03
N LYS A 201 26.15 -7.22 8.07
CA LYS A 201 25.57 -6.41 9.16
C LYS A 201 26.32 -5.10 9.45
N ARG A 202 26.96 -4.52 8.42
CA ARG A 202 27.72 -3.26 8.49
C ARG A 202 26.81 -2.05 8.27
N TYR A 203 25.78 -1.91 9.08
CA TYR A 203 24.70 -0.95 8.87
C TYR A 203 25.16 0.52 8.90
N SER A 204 26.15 0.87 9.72
CA SER A 204 26.73 2.22 9.76
C SER A 204 27.37 2.62 8.42
N LEU A 205 28.10 1.69 7.80
CA LEU A 205 28.68 1.90 6.47
C LEU A 205 27.61 1.91 5.38
N TRP A 206 26.56 1.11 5.54
CA TRP A 206 25.41 1.13 4.64
C TRP A 206 24.68 2.49 4.65
N VAL A 207 24.46 3.08 5.83
CA VAL A 207 23.92 4.45 5.95
C VAL A 207 24.89 5.50 5.40
N THR A 208 26.19 5.27 5.51
CA THR A 208 27.20 6.12 4.86
C THR A 208 27.08 6.06 3.34
N LEU A 209 26.90 4.86 2.76
CA LEU A 209 26.62 4.69 1.33
C LEU A 209 25.32 5.42 0.92
N LEU A 210 24.24 5.26 1.69
CA LEU A 210 22.94 5.91 1.46
C LEU A 210 23.04 7.45 1.46
N THR A 211 23.83 8.01 2.37
CA THR A 211 24.06 9.47 2.39
C THR A 211 24.98 9.92 1.27
N LYS A 212 25.94 9.09 0.85
CA LYS A 212 26.84 9.39 -0.27
C LYS A 212 26.17 9.41 -1.62
N VAL A 213 25.17 8.56 -1.91
CA VAL A 213 24.47 8.62 -3.21
C VAL A 213 23.74 9.95 -3.43
N LYS A 214 23.43 10.70 -2.34
CA LYS A 214 22.92 12.09 -2.29
C LYS A 214 21.53 12.34 -2.88
N TYR A 215 21.23 11.78 -4.06
CA TYR A 215 19.99 12.00 -4.80
C TYR A 215 18.87 11.10 -4.29
N PHE A 216 17.71 11.69 -4.00
CA PHE A 216 16.60 10.95 -3.40
C PHE A 216 16.08 9.77 -4.23
N PRO A 217 16.08 9.78 -5.58
CA PRO A 217 15.64 8.61 -6.34
C PRO A 217 16.61 7.44 -6.14
N LEU A 218 17.92 7.72 -6.12
CA LEU A 218 18.96 6.73 -5.82
C LEU A 218 18.89 6.23 -4.38
N GLN A 219 18.55 7.13 -3.43
CA GLN A 219 18.32 6.75 -2.03
C GLN A 219 17.12 5.80 -1.90
N GLY A 220 16.01 6.08 -2.59
CA GLY A 220 14.85 5.19 -2.67
C GLY A 220 15.23 3.82 -3.25
N ALA A 221 15.95 3.81 -4.36
CA ALA A 221 16.44 2.57 -4.98
C ALA A 221 17.34 1.76 -4.05
N LEU A 222 18.21 2.42 -3.28
CA LEU A 222 19.07 1.74 -2.32
C LEU A 222 18.26 1.19 -1.14
N LEU A 223 17.29 1.95 -0.61
CA LEU A 223 16.37 1.51 0.45
C LEU A 223 15.55 0.28 0.04
N TYR A 224 15.30 0.08 -1.25
CA TYR A 224 14.65 -1.14 -1.76
C TYR A 224 15.42 -2.43 -1.46
N HIS A 225 16.74 -2.34 -1.22
CA HIS A 225 17.56 -3.49 -0.84
C HIS A 225 17.35 -3.98 0.60
N ILE A 226 16.71 -3.19 1.48
CA ILE A 226 16.43 -3.58 2.87
C ILE A 226 15.27 -4.56 2.89
N ARG A 227 15.48 -5.86 3.07
CA ARG A 227 14.42 -6.86 2.87
C ARG A 227 13.79 -7.38 4.15
N THR A 228 14.45 -7.21 5.29
CA THR A 228 14.01 -7.78 6.57
C THR A 228 13.71 -6.71 7.62
N LEU A 229 12.81 -7.02 8.54
CA LEU A 229 12.50 -6.16 9.69
C LEU A 229 13.75 -5.90 10.54
N GLN A 230 14.63 -6.89 10.69
CA GLN A 230 15.88 -6.74 11.44
C GLN A 230 16.84 -5.75 10.77
N GLU A 231 17.06 -5.85 9.46
CA GLU A 231 17.88 -4.89 8.71
C GLU A 231 17.28 -3.49 8.82
N PHE A 232 15.96 -3.39 8.63
CA PHE A 232 15.23 -2.14 8.73
C PHE A 232 15.48 -1.48 10.08
N MET A 233 15.25 -2.20 11.18
CA MET A 233 15.40 -1.64 12.53
C MET A 233 16.84 -1.23 12.80
N SER A 234 17.82 -2.02 12.34
CA SER A 234 19.24 -1.68 12.51
C SER A 234 19.61 -0.39 11.76
N ILE A 235 19.20 -0.27 10.50
CA ILE A 235 19.42 0.95 9.69
C ILE A 235 18.65 2.14 10.26
N PHE A 236 17.44 1.90 10.78
CA PHE A 236 16.64 2.93 11.40
C PHE A 236 17.32 3.54 12.63
N GLN A 237 17.97 2.73 13.47
CA GLN A 237 18.77 3.23 14.60
C GLN A 237 19.96 4.06 14.13
N GLU A 238 20.67 3.60 13.10
CA GLU A 238 21.79 4.32 12.51
C GLU A 238 21.39 5.71 11.96
N LEU A 239 20.19 5.83 11.40
CA LEU A 239 19.64 7.09 10.92
C LEU A 239 19.29 8.10 12.03
N LYS A 240 19.21 7.66 13.30
CA LYS A 240 18.99 8.54 14.44
C LYS A 240 20.24 9.33 14.85
N ARG A 241 21.43 8.89 14.44
CA ARG A 241 22.71 9.59 14.70
C ARG A 241 22.67 11.02 14.16
N PRO A 242 23.30 12.01 14.82
CA PRO A 242 23.28 13.42 14.38
C PRO A 242 23.87 13.60 12.97
N ASN A 243 23.55 14.71 12.31
CA ASN A 243 24.16 15.17 11.06
C ASN A 243 23.97 14.27 9.82
N ILE A 244 22.88 13.49 9.76
CA ILE A 244 22.48 12.78 8.54
C ILE A 244 21.90 13.76 7.52
N ILE A 245 22.59 13.92 6.40
CA ILE A 245 22.13 14.74 5.26
C ILE A 245 20.82 14.15 4.72
N HIS A 246 19.83 15.02 4.49
CA HIS A 246 18.50 14.65 4.01
C HIS A 246 17.74 13.64 4.89
N ARG A 247 18.02 13.57 6.21
CA ARG A 247 17.38 12.60 7.11
C ARG A 247 15.86 12.52 6.94
N LYS A 248 15.16 13.66 6.92
CA LYS A 248 13.69 13.69 6.76
C LYS A 248 13.23 13.06 5.43
N VAL A 249 13.94 13.31 4.34
CA VAL A 249 13.66 12.69 3.03
C VAL A 249 13.85 11.18 3.10
N ILE A 250 14.97 10.73 3.68
CA ILE A 250 15.26 9.30 3.87
C ILE A 250 14.17 8.64 4.73
N LEU A 251 13.78 9.28 5.84
CA LEU A 251 12.74 8.77 6.73
C LEU A 251 11.36 8.70 6.03
N HIS A 252 11.06 9.67 5.15
CA HIS A 252 9.85 9.65 4.35
C HIS A 252 9.80 8.44 3.40
N LEU A 253 10.89 8.16 2.69
CA LEU A 253 11.04 6.98 1.83
C LEU A 253 10.99 5.67 2.65
N LEU A 254 11.67 5.67 3.80
CA LEU A 254 11.79 4.52 4.67
C LEU A 254 10.44 4.10 5.27
N ARG A 255 9.52 5.04 5.50
CA ARG A 255 8.14 4.74 5.94
C ARG A 255 7.42 3.80 4.96
N ASP A 256 7.51 4.06 3.65
CA ASP A 256 6.93 3.18 2.64
C ASP A 256 7.67 1.84 2.56
N ARG A 257 8.99 1.86 2.74
CA ARG A 257 9.75 0.61 2.83
C ARG A 257 9.33 -0.25 4.02
N TYR A 258 9.06 0.37 5.16
CA TYR A 258 8.56 -0.33 6.35
C TYR A 258 7.26 -1.08 6.04
N PHE A 259 6.28 -0.38 5.47
CA PHE A 259 5.01 -0.98 5.04
C PHE A 259 5.21 -2.20 4.13
N HIS A 260 6.12 -2.10 3.17
CA HIS A 260 6.44 -3.23 2.28
C HIS A 260 7.12 -4.40 2.98
N ILE A 261 7.97 -4.17 3.97
CA ILE A 261 8.63 -5.25 4.71
C ILE A 261 7.60 -5.99 5.56
N ILE A 262 6.76 -5.27 6.31
CA ILE A 262 5.79 -5.88 7.21
C ILE A 262 4.64 -6.57 6.47
N SER A 263 4.39 -6.22 5.22
CA SER A 263 3.43 -6.95 4.35
C SER A 263 4.07 -8.16 3.66
N LYS A 264 5.30 -8.04 3.13
CA LYS A 264 5.90 -9.10 2.29
C LYS A 264 6.64 -10.17 3.09
N GLN A 265 7.36 -9.80 4.15
CA GLN A 265 8.14 -10.76 4.93
C GLN A 265 7.30 -11.91 5.52
N PRO A 266 6.16 -11.68 6.20
CA PRO A 266 5.36 -12.78 6.73
C PRO A 266 4.82 -13.69 5.62
N GLN A 267 4.44 -13.13 4.47
CA GLN A 267 4.01 -13.90 3.30
C GLN A 267 5.11 -14.84 2.80
N ILE A 268 6.34 -14.34 2.66
CA ILE A 268 7.51 -15.13 2.23
C ILE A 268 7.77 -16.27 3.22
N LEU A 269 7.73 -15.97 4.52
CA LEU A 269 8.00 -16.94 5.56
C LEU A 269 6.92 -18.05 5.61
N HIS A 270 5.64 -17.69 5.55
CA HIS A 270 4.56 -18.69 5.54
C HIS A 270 4.62 -19.60 4.32
N ARG A 271 4.88 -19.02 3.15
CA ARG A 271 5.08 -19.73 1.88
C ARG A 271 6.24 -20.72 1.95
N GLY A 272 7.41 -20.25 2.40
CA GLY A 272 8.58 -21.09 2.60
C GLY A 272 8.34 -22.22 3.60
N LEU A 273 7.66 -21.95 4.72
CA LEU A 273 7.29 -22.97 5.70
C LEU A 273 6.38 -24.04 5.08
N LYS A 274 5.33 -23.63 4.36
CA LYS A 274 4.42 -24.57 3.68
C LYS A 274 5.19 -25.44 2.69
N TYR A 275 6.03 -24.84 1.84
CA TYR A 275 6.84 -25.58 0.89
C TYR A 275 7.74 -26.63 1.58
N LEU A 276 8.42 -26.25 2.66
CA LEU A 276 9.32 -27.16 3.36
C LEU A 276 8.60 -28.31 4.05
N ILE A 277 7.45 -28.05 4.71
CA ILE A 277 6.64 -29.11 5.33
C ILE A 277 6.26 -30.20 4.31
N HIS A 278 5.91 -29.81 3.08
CA HIS A 278 5.47 -30.75 2.06
C HIS A 278 6.64 -31.45 1.34
N ASN A 279 7.75 -30.74 1.09
CA ASN A 279 8.80 -31.19 0.18
C ASN A 279 10.11 -31.62 0.86
N ARG A 280 10.32 -31.29 2.14
CA ARG A 280 11.52 -31.66 2.90
C ARG A 280 11.22 -31.95 4.37
N LYS A 281 11.28 -33.22 4.77
CA LYS A 281 11.34 -33.60 6.20
C LYS A 281 12.68 -33.16 6.78
N GLY A 282 12.72 -32.16 7.67
CA GLY A 282 13.96 -31.72 8.31
C GLY A 282 13.86 -30.46 9.18
N ASN A 283 14.98 -30.11 9.83
CA ASN A 283 15.09 -29.03 10.82
C ASN A 283 14.89 -27.61 10.25
N TYR A 284 14.87 -27.42 8.93
CA TYR A 284 14.67 -26.10 8.30
C TYR A 284 13.26 -25.54 8.52
N GLY A 285 12.24 -26.40 8.64
CA GLY A 285 10.89 -25.97 9.01
C GLY A 285 10.83 -25.34 10.40
N ILE A 286 11.67 -25.81 11.34
CA ILE A 286 11.79 -25.26 12.70
C ILE A 286 12.37 -23.84 12.64
N ILE A 287 13.36 -23.60 11.77
CA ILE A 287 13.96 -22.27 11.59
C ILE A 287 12.92 -21.27 11.04
N TYR A 288 12.11 -21.68 10.04
CA TYR A 288 11.05 -20.83 9.50
C TYR A 288 9.97 -20.53 10.53
N LYS A 289 9.55 -21.53 11.32
CA LYS A 289 8.59 -21.34 12.40
C LYS A 289 9.12 -20.35 13.43
N ARG A 290 10.37 -20.49 13.86
CA ARG A 290 11.01 -19.53 14.77
C ARG A 290 11.06 -18.13 14.20
N LEU A 291 11.43 -17.95 12.92
CA LEU A 291 11.46 -16.63 12.28
C LEU A 291 10.06 -15.99 12.18
N LEU A 292 9.01 -16.79 11.96
CA LEU A 292 7.62 -16.33 12.01
C LEU A 292 7.21 -15.93 13.42
N ASP A 293 7.55 -16.73 14.42
CA ASP A 293 7.24 -16.45 15.82
C ASP A 293 7.95 -15.17 16.29
N GLU A 294 9.23 -14.99 15.95
CA GLU A 294 9.99 -13.76 16.17
C GLU A 294 9.31 -12.56 15.50
N TRP A 295 8.91 -12.68 14.23
CA TRP A 295 8.21 -11.60 13.53
C TRP A 295 6.89 -11.23 14.20
N ASN A 296 6.08 -12.22 14.59
CA ASN A 296 4.78 -12.00 15.24
C ASN A 296 4.94 -11.33 16.62
N ASN A 297 5.98 -11.67 17.37
CA ASN A 297 6.25 -11.08 18.68
C ASN A 297 6.76 -9.64 18.58
N ASP A 298 7.55 -9.34 17.55
CA ASP A 298 8.27 -8.07 17.46
C ASP A 298 7.52 -6.97 16.67
N ILE A 299 6.57 -7.35 15.81
CA ILE A 299 5.94 -6.41 14.86
C ILE A 299 5.29 -5.21 15.52
N SER A 300 4.55 -5.41 16.61
CA SER A 300 3.81 -4.33 17.29
C SER A 300 4.76 -3.32 17.93
N SER A 301 5.72 -3.80 18.72
CA SER A 301 6.73 -2.96 19.39
C SER A 301 7.62 -2.20 18.39
N ASN A 302 7.99 -2.86 17.29
CA ASN A 302 8.75 -2.21 16.23
C ASN A 302 7.91 -1.15 15.49
N THR A 303 6.63 -1.43 15.20
CA THR A 303 5.72 -0.47 14.56
C THR A 303 5.56 0.78 15.41
N ASP A 304 5.36 0.60 16.72
CA ASP A 304 5.30 1.68 17.70
C ASP A 304 6.58 2.53 17.69
N THR A 305 7.75 1.89 17.80
CA THR A 305 9.06 2.56 17.78
C THR A 305 9.24 3.39 16.50
N VAL A 306 8.89 2.81 15.35
CA VAL A 306 9.03 3.43 14.04
C VAL A 306 8.12 4.64 13.91
N PHE A 307 6.82 4.49 14.14
CA PHE A 307 5.87 5.58 13.93
C PHE A 307 5.94 6.67 15.01
N LYS A 308 6.37 6.37 16.23
CA LYS A 308 6.73 7.40 17.23
C LYS A 308 7.83 8.30 16.70
N TYR A 309 8.92 7.70 16.22
CA TYR A 309 10.07 8.47 15.73
C TYR A 309 9.74 9.21 14.42
N LEU A 310 9.05 8.57 13.48
CA LEU A 310 8.59 9.22 12.24
C LEU A 310 7.65 10.40 12.53
N SER A 311 6.70 10.24 13.46
CA SER A 311 5.77 11.32 13.84
C SER A 311 6.50 12.51 14.48
N ILE A 312 7.58 12.28 15.22
CA ILE A 312 8.43 13.35 15.77
C ILE A 312 9.22 14.05 14.65
N GLN A 313 9.81 13.31 13.71
CA GLN A 313 10.70 13.87 12.69
C GLN A 313 9.98 14.49 11.49
N LEU A 314 8.88 13.87 11.04
CA LEU A 314 8.10 14.28 9.86
C LEU A 314 6.82 15.03 10.23
N GLY A 315 6.41 14.96 11.50
CA GLY A 315 5.13 15.46 11.97
C GLY A 315 4.04 14.40 11.91
N ILE A 316 3.19 14.36 12.94
CA ILE A 316 2.11 13.39 13.04
C ILE A 316 1.11 13.50 11.89
N SER A 317 0.80 14.71 11.44
CA SER A 317 -0.13 14.94 10.33
C SER A 317 0.36 14.32 9.03
N ASN A 318 1.67 14.36 8.75
CA ASN A 318 2.26 13.72 7.57
C ASN A 318 2.11 12.18 7.64
N CYS A 319 2.28 11.61 8.83
CA CYS A 319 2.11 10.17 9.04
C CYS A 319 0.63 9.75 8.93
N SER A 320 -0.29 10.55 9.49
CA SER A 320 -1.73 10.31 9.38
C SER A 320 -2.23 10.41 7.95
N GLU A 321 -1.78 11.42 7.19
CA GLU A 321 -2.14 11.59 5.79
C GLU A 321 -1.69 10.38 4.96
N TRP A 322 -0.43 9.96 5.12
CA TRP A 322 0.08 8.76 4.46
C TRP A 322 -0.69 7.50 4.85
N TYR A 323 -0.95 7.30 6.15
CA TYR A 323 -1.71 6.15 6.63
C TYR A 323 -3.12 6.13 6.01
N SER A 324 -3.80 7.28 5.99
CA SER A 324 -5.14 7.38 5.41
C SER A 324 -5.14 7.03 3.91
N LYS A 325 -4.12 7.44 3.16
CA LYS A 325 -3.95 7.08 1.74
C LYS A 325 -3.78 5.58 1.56
N LYS A 326 -2.93 4.95 2.39
CA LYS A 326 -2.71 3.48 2.37
C LYS A 326 -3.97 2.70 2.77
N ASN A 327 -4.68 3.15 3.81
CA ASN A 327 -5.93 2.55 4.25
C ASN A 327 -7.02 2.64 3.18
N ASN A 328 -7.13 3.77 2.48
CA ASN A 328 -8.11 3.91 1.39
C ASN A 328 -7.76 3.08 0.15
N GLN A 329 -6.48 2.88 -0.16
CA GLN A 329 -6.08 1.93 -1.21
C GLN A 329 -6.55 0.51 -0.89
N TYR A 330 -6.46 0.11 0.38
CA TYR A 330 -6.98 -1.17 0.86
C TYR A 330 -8.53 -1.25 0.77
N ILE A 331 -9.26 -0.27 1.31
CA ILE A 331 -10.74 -0.27 1.33
C ILE A 331 -11.34 -0.34 -0.09
N ASN A 332 -10.69 0.32 -1.07
CA ASN A 332 -11.15 0.33 -2.45
C ASN A 332 -10.83 -0.97 -3.22
N GLY A 333 -10.28 -2.00 -2.56
CA GLY A 333 -10.02 -3.29 -3.17
C GLY A 333 -8.99 -3.23 -4.31
N ASP A 334 -7.97 -2.36 -4.17
CA ASP A 334 -6.85 -2.33 -5.12
C ASP A 334 -6.27 -3.75 -5.23
N LYS A 335 -6.24 -4.31 -6.44
CA LYS A 335 -5.83 -5.70 -6.71
C LYS A 335 -4.41 -6.02 -6.22
N ARG A 336 -3.60 -5.00 -5.93
CA ARG A 336 -2.27 -5.14 -5.34
C ARG A 336 -2.32 -5.47 -3.85
N PHE A 337 -3.42 -5.16 -3.16
CA PHE A 337 -3.64 -5.42 -1.74
C PHE A 337 -4.19 -6.83 -1.49
N VAL A 338 -3.41 -7.60 -0.73
CA VAL A 338 -3.67 -9.00 -0.35
C VAL A 338 -3.70 -9.10 1.20
N GLU A 339 -4.13 -10.23 1.76
CA GLU A 339 -4.26 -10.51 3.21
C GLU A 339 -3.18 -9.90 4.12
N TYR A 340 -1.89 -9.96 3.73
CA TYR A 340 -0.80 -9.44 4.57
C TYR A 340 -0.66 -7.92 4.55
N GLU A 341 -1.15 -7.25 3.50
CA GLU A 341 -1.21 -5.79 3.47
C GLU A 341 -2.33 -5.28 4.40
N GLN A 342 -3.44 -6.01 4.52
CA GLN A 342 -4.47 -5.72 5.52
C GLN A 342 -3.90 -5.78 6.95
N LYS A 343 -3.23 -6.87 7.32
CA LYS A 343 -2.59 -7.02 8.65
C LYS A 343 -1.62 -5.88 8.95
N ALA A 344 -0.87 -5.43 7.95
CA ALA A 344 0.03 -4.29 8.06
C ALA A 344 -0.72 -2.97 8.31
N ILE A 345 -1.81 -2.71 7.57
CA ILE A 345 -2.66 -1.52 7.77
C ILE A 345 -3.29 -1.54 9.17
N GLU A 346 -3.82 -2.67 9.61
CA GLU A 346 -4.43 -2.80 10.94
C GLU A 346 -3.43 -2.51 12.06
N GLU A 347 -2.22 -3.07 11.99
CA GLU A 347 -1.19 -2.86 13.01
C GLU A 347 -0.70 -1.41 13.06
N ILE A 348 -0.43 -0.81 11.88
CA ILE A 348 -0.10 0.61 11.80
C ILE A 348 -1.27 1.47 12.31
N GLY A 349 -2.51 1.08 11.99
CA GLY A 349 -3.73 1.80 12.37
C GLY A 349 -3.90 1.93 13.87
N LYS A 350 -3.62 0.86 14.64
CA LYS A 350 -3.61 0.88 16.11
C LYS A 350 -2.63 1.93 16.64
N ILE A 351 -1.38 1.88 16.18
CA ILE A 351 -0.33 2.81 16.61
C ILE A 351 -0.66 4.26 16.20
N MET A 352 -1.15 4.46 14.98
CA MET A 352 -1.52 5.80 14.51
C MET A 352 -2.70 6.38 15.29
N SER A 353 -3.67 5.54 15.67
CA SER A 353 -4.77 5.91 16.57
C SER A 353 -4.23 6.34 17.94
N ASP A 354 -3.30 5.57 18.52
CA ASP A 354 -2.71 5.88 19.82
C ASP A 354 -1.95 7.22 19.80
N LEU A 355 -1.12 7.43 18.77
CA LEU A 355 -0.36 8.66 18.59
C LEU A 355 -1.23 9.87 18.27
N SER A 356 -2.41 9.65 17.70
CA SER A 356 -3.27 10.70 17.16
C SER A 356 -3.51 11.83 18.15
N ASN A 357 -3.27 13.06 17.71
CA ASN A 357 -3.37 14.26 18.52
C ASN A 357 -4.17 15.34 17.79
N PRO A 358 -5.45 15.57 18.18
CA PRO A 358 -6.32 16.56 17.57
C PRO A 358 -5.76 17.99 17.51
N ALA A 359 -4.92 18.37 18.47
CA ALA A 359 -4.29 19.70 18.50
C ALA A 359 -3.20 19.86 17.43
N LYS A 360 -2.62 18.77 16.94
CA LYS A 360 -1.53 18.77 15.95
C LYS A 360 -1.99 18.46 14.53
N TRP A 361 -3.24 18.06 14.34
CA TRP A 361 -3.79 17.79 13.01
C TRP A 361 -3.73 19.02 12.12
N ASN A 362 -3.23 18.81 10.91
CA ASN A 362 -3.30 19.80 9.84
C ASN A 362 -4.62 19.61 9.13
N VAL A 363 -5.61 20.45 9.41
CA VAL A 363 -6.98 20.24 8.91
C VAL A 363 -7.20 20.98 7.59
N SER A 364 -6.81 22.25 7.49
CA SER A 364 -7.21 23.17 6.42
C SER A 364 -6.81 22.75 5.00
N ILE A 365 -5.63 22.15 4.83
CA ILE A 365 -5.07 21.83 3.50
C ILE A 365 -5.22 20.35 3.12
N THR A 366 -5.90 19.57 3.93
CA THR A 366 -5.86 18.11 3.85
C THR A 366 -7.01 17.55 2.99
N ASP A 367 -6.78 16.38 2.39
CA ASP A 367 -7.77 15.68 1.56
C ASP A 367 -8.92 15.05 2.36
N ILE A 368 -9.99 14.66 1.65
CA ILE A 368 -11.21 14.08 2.24
C ILE A 368 -10.88 12.82 3.05
N ASN A 369 -10.04 11.95 2.51
CA ASN A 369 -9.66 10.67 3.12
C ASN A 369 -9.03 10.85 4.51
N THR A 370 -8.12 11.80 4.64
CA THR A 370 -7.46 12.08 5.92
C THR A 370 -8.40 12.81 6.87
N LEU A 371 -9.28 13.70 6.37
CA LEU A 371 -10.29 14.35 7.20
C LEU A 371 -11.25 13.34 7.81
N LEU A 372 -11.70 12.36 7.02
CA LEU A 372 -12.54 11.25 7.49
C LEU A 372 -11.79 10.38 8.50
N TYR A 373 -10.49 10.12 8.29
CA TYR A 373 -9.66 9.47 9.30
C TYR A 373 -9.60 10.28 10.61
N TYR A 374 -9.38 11.59 10.57
CA TYR A 374 -9.39 12.43 11.77
C TYR A 374 -10.73 12.39 12.50
N ILE A 375 -11.84 12.44 11.76
CA ILE A 375 -13.18 12.30 12.32
C ILE A 375 -13.37 10.93 12.97
N SER A 376 -12.86 9.85 12.38
CA SER A 376 -12.97 8.52 12.99
C SER A 376 -12.21 8.41 14.31
N GLN A 377 -11.18 9.23 14.53
CA GLN A 377 -10.44 9.28 15.79
C GLN A 377 -11.17 10.03 16.91
N THR A 378 -12.25 10.76 16.63
CA THR A 378 -12.94 11.58 17.64
C THR A 378 -13.76 10.75 18.63
N GLU A 379 -14.04 9.48 18.32
CA GLU A 379 -14.65 8.56 19.30
C GLU A 379 -13.67 8.15 20.40
N ILE A 380 -12.37 8.14 20.08
CA ILE A 380 -11.30 7.72 20.99
C ILE A 380 -10.64 8.93 21.64
N LYS A 381 -10.52 10.04 20.91
CA LYS A 381 -9.86 11.26 21.33
C LYS A 381 -10.86 12.38 21.55
N GLN A 382 -10.83 12.99 22.74
CA GLN A 382 -11.61 14.20 23.00
C GLN A 382 -11.12 15.33 22.09
N ILE A 383 -12.07 15.97 21.40
CA ILE A 383 -11.82 17.15 20.59
C ILE A 383 -12.62 18.34 21.10
N THR A 384 -12.13 19.55 20.86
CA THR A 384 -12.85 20.78 21.24
C THR A 384 -13.88 21.14 20.17
N THR A 385 -14.92 21.88 20.53
CA THR A 385 -15.92 22.44 19.59
C THR A 385 -15.25 23.20 18.43
N PHE A 386 -14.19 23.97 18.71
CA PHE A 386 -13.42 24.67 17.67
C PHE A 386 -12.80 23.69 16.66
N ARG A 387 -12.23 22.58 17.13
CA ARG A 387 -11.64 21.57 16.24
C ARG A 387 -12.70 20.80 15.46
N SER A 388 -13.83 20.46 16.08
CA SER A 388 -14.98 19.87 15.38
C SER A 388 -15.47 20.79 14.26
N LYS A 389 -15.61 22.09 14.55
CA LYS A 389 -15.99 23.10 13.56
C LYS A 389 -15.02 23.16 12.38
N LEU A 390 -13.71 23.21 12.67
CA LEU A 390 -12.70 23.23 11.61
C LEU A 390 -12.73 21.97 10.73
N LEU A 391 -12.88 20.79 11.33
CA LEU A 391 -12.97 19.52 10.59
C LEU A 391 -14.20 19.48 9.69
N VAL A 392 -15.37 19.82 10.23
CA VAL A 392 -16.64 19.75 9.51
C VAL A 392 -16.70 20.78 8.38
N GLN A 393 -16.25 22.02 8.63
CA GLN A 393 -16.17 23.06 7.58
C GLN A 393 -15.22 22.64 6.47
N THR A 394 -14.02 22.16 6.81
CA THR A 394 -13.06 21.76 5.79
C THR A 394 -13.55 20.54 5.00
N LEU A 395 -14.16 19.55 5.66
CA LEU A 395 -14.76 18.39 4.99
C LEU A 395 -15.85 18.84 4.01
N PHE A 396 -16.74 19.72 4.46
CA PHE A 396 -17.79 20.29 3.63
C PHE A 396 -17.19 21.00 2.40
N ASP A 397 -16.25 21.93 2.62
CA ASP A 397 -15.60 22.66 1.54
C ASP A 397 -14.91 21.72 0.54
N ARG A 398 -14.29 20.63 1.00
CA ARG A 398 -13.65 19.63 0.14
C ARG A 398 -14.66 18.79 -0.64
N LEU A 399 -15.79 18.42 -0.04
CA LEU A 399 -16.85 17.67 -0.72
C LEU A 399 -17.44 18.45 -1.90
N TYR A 400 -17.60 19.77 -1.75
CA TYR A 400 -18.26 20.60 -2.77
C TYR A 400 -17.30 21.33 -3.73
N ASN A 401 -16.02 21.50 -3.39
CA ASN A 401 -15.06 22.23 -4.25
C ASN A 401 -13.92 21.37 -4.83
N ASN A 402 -13.72 20.13 -4.35
CA ASN A 402 -12.61 19.30 -4.84
C ASN A 402 -13.00 18.48 -6.08
N SER A 403 -12.02 18.17 -6.92
CA SER A 403 -12.22 17.30 -8.10
C SER A 403 -12.20 15.81 -7.75
N SER A 404 -11.58 15.44 -6.61
CA SER A 404 -11.53 14.07 -6.13
C SER A 404 -12.84 13.65 -5.48
N TYR A 405 -13.46 12.59 -6.00
CA TYR A 405 -14.67 11.99 -5.43
C TYR A 405 -14.33 10.97 -4.34
N TYR A 406 -15.02 11.06 -3.20
CA TYR A 406 -15.04 10.00 -2.20
C TYR A 406 -16.30 9.16 -2.40
N HIS A 407 -16.13 7.88 -2.74
CA HIS A 407 -17.25 6.96 -2.91
C HIS A 407 -17.56 6.25 -1.59
N ILE A 408 -18.77 6.47 -1.07
CA ILE A 408 -19.28 5.75 0.10
C ILE A 408 -19.89 4.42 -0.38
N GLN A 409 -19.53 3.32 0.28
CA GLN A 409 -20.06 1.99 -0.02
C GLN A 409 -21.30 1.66 0.85
N PHE A 410 -22.13 0.74 0.38
CA PHE A 410 -23.25 0.18 1.16
C PHE A 410 -22.75 -0.90 2.12
N ASN A 411 -22.12 -0.49 3.23
CA ASN A 411 -21.67 -1.40 4.28
C ASN A 411 -21.67 -0.74 5.67
N ASP A 412 -21.56 -1.57 6.71
CA ASP A 412 -21.62 -1.13 8.11
C ASP A 412 -20.51 -0.15 8.48
N GLU A 413 -19.30 -0.33 7.94
CA GLU A 413 -18.16 0.59 8.18
C GLU A 413 -18.43 1.98 7.62
N SER A 414 -19.02 2.06 6.43
CA SER A 414 -19.42 3.33 5.82
C SER A 414 -20.52 4.02 6.64
N PHE A 415 -21.52 3.28 7.11
CA PHE A 415 -22.56 3.84 7.97
C PHE A 415 -22.02 4.29 9.32
N LYS A 416 -21.08 3.54 9.92
CA LYS A 416 -20.37 3.95 11.14
C LYS A 416 -19.61 5.27 10.93
N LEU A 417 -18.92 5.42 9.80
CA LEU A 417 -18.22 6.66 9.47
C LEU A 417 -19.19 7.85 9.32
N LEU A 418 -20.32 7.66 8.61
CA LEU A 418 -21.34 8.71 8.47
C LEU A 418 -21.87 9.18 9.84
N ARG A 419 -22.13 8.24 10.77
CA ARG A 419 -22.53 8.56 12.15
C ARG A 419 -21.47 9.35 12.89
N GLN A 420 -20.19 8.98 12.75
CA GLN A 420 -19.09 9.71 13.36
C GLN A 420 -18.99 11.15 12.83
N VAL A 421 -19.18 11.34 11.52
CA VAL A 421 -19.25 12.69 10.92
C VAL A 421 -20.43 13.48 11.49
N TYR A 422 -21.60 12.86 11.63
CA TYR A 422 -22.76 13.52 12.23
C TYR A 422 -22.52 13.93 13.68
N LYS A 423 -21.94 13.04 14.51
CA LYS A 423 -21.55 13.37 15.90
C LYS A 423 -20.59 14.57 15.94
N CYS A 424 -19.61 14.60 15.03
CA CYS A 424 -18.67 15.72 14.90
C CYS A 424 -19.38 17.03 14.51
N LEU A 425 -20.34 16.95 13.56
CA LEU A 425 -21.21 18.08 13.17
C LEU A 425 -22.01 18.61 14.38
N VAL A 426 -22.68 17.74 15.14
CA VAL A 426 -23.43 18.15 16.34
C VAL A 426 -22.52 18.86 17.34
N GLN A 427 -21.33 18.31 17.60
CA GLN A 427 -20.36 18.92 18.49
C GLN A 427 -19.84 20.28 18.00
N SER A 428 -19.76 20.48 16.68
CA SER A 428 -19.30 21.73 16.07
C SER A 428 -20.25 22.91 16.25
N LYS A 429 -21.53 22.64 16.57
CA LYS A 429 -22.62 23.63 16.62
C LYS A 429 -22.84 24.39 15.31
N LEU A 430 -22.39 23.85 14.18
CA LEU A 430 -22.70 24.40 12.87
C LEU A 430 -24.14 24.07 12.49
N ASP A 431 -24.79 24.98 11.78
CA ASP A 431 -26.10 24.72 11.20
C ASP A 431 -25.94 24.01 9.85
N PRO A 432 -26.25 22.70 9.75
CA PRO A 432 -26.11 21.95 8.51
C PRO A 432 -27.00 22.47 7.37
N PHE A 433 -28.11 23.13 7.69
CA PHE A 433 -29.00 23.70 6.69
C PHE A 433 -28.40 24.98 6.09
N GLN A 434 -27.84 25.86 6.92
CA GLN A 434 -27.11 27.04 6.43
C GLN A 434 -25.91 26.64 5.56
N MET A 435 -25.20 25.58 5.96
CA MET A 435 -24.10 25.03 5.15
C MET A 435 -24.61 24.59 3.77
N LEU A 436 -25.67 23.78 3.71
CA LEU A 436 -26.28 23.37 2.43
C LEU A 436 -26.73 24.55 1.55
N GLN A 437 -27.30 25.59 2.16
CA GLN A 437 -27.72 26.80 1.44
C GLN A 437 -26.54 27.61 0.87
N SER A 438 -25.35 27.50 1.46
CA SER A 438 -24.15 28.20 0.99
C SER A 438 -23.61 27.64 -0.33
N VAL A 439 -23.98 26.40 -0.67
CA VAL A 439 -23.61 25.77 -1.95
C VAL A 439 -24.66 26.15 -2.98
N ARG A 440 -24.23 26.87 -4.03
CA ARG A 440 -25.08 27.11 -5.19
C ARG A 440 -25.41 25.77 -5.84
N TYR A 441 -26.68 25.42 -5.81
CA TYR A 441 -27.20 24.38 -6.68
C TYR A 441 -27.26 24.93 -8.10
N ALA A 442 -26.49 24.34 -9.00
CA ALA A 442 -26.59 24.65 -10.41
C ALA A 442 -27.90 24.04 -10.93
N ASN A 443 -28.95 24.88 -11.01
CA ASN A 443 -30.15 24.52 -11.76
C ASN A 443 -29.74 24.21 -13.20
N GLU A 444 -30.21 23.08 -13.73
CA GLU A 444 -30.09 22.78 -15.15
C GLU A 444 -30.85 23.86 -15.94
N GLY A 445 -30.08 24.67 -16.68
CA GLY A 445 -30.55 25.58 -17.70
C GLY A 445 -29.62 25.45 -18.92
N TYR A 446 -29.87 26.19 -19.99
CA TYR A 446 -29.14 26.06 -21.26
C TYR A 446 -27.60 26.29 -21.19
N ASN A 447 -27.04 26.70 -20.05
CA ASN A 447 -25.60 26.95 -19.81
C ASN A 447 -25.11 26.40 -18.45
N SER A 448 -25.43 25.15 -18.10
CA SER A 448 -24.93 24.54 -16.85
C SER A 448 -23.46 24.11 -16.94
N ASP A 449 -22.67 24.43 -15.90
CA ASP A 449 -21.33 23.84 -15.75
C ASP A 449 -21.49 22.40 -15.23
N TYR A 450 -21.43 21.44 -16.16
CA TYR A 450 -21.60 20.03 -15.85
C TYR A 450 -20.59 19.52 -14.81
N LYS A 451 -19.37 20.11 -14.75
CA LYS A 451 -18.37 19.73 -13.75
C LYS A 451 -18.82 20.14 -12.36
N GLN A 452 -19.33 21.37 -12.21
CA GLN A 452 -19.88 21.86 -10.94
C GLN A 452 -21.11 21.05 -10.52
N VAL A 453 -21.99 20.70 -11.46
CA VAL A 453 -23.17 19.85 -11.20
C VAL A 453 -22.76 18.47 -10.66
N VAL A 454 -21.79 17.79 -11.29
CA VAL A 454 -21.24 16.51 -10.80
C VAL A 454 -20.64 16.67 -9.39
N GLN A 455 -19.88 17.73 -9.13
CA GLN A 455 -19.27 17.96 -7.81
C GLN A 455 -20.32 18.17 -6.72
N THR A 456 -21.34 19.01 -6.98
CA THR A 456 -22.43 19.25 -6.04
C THR A 456 -23.22 17.98 -5.74
N ARG A 457 -23.56 17.18 -6.76
CA ARG A 457 -24.26 15.90 -6.57
C ARG A 457 -23.48 14.96 -5.66
N ARG A 458 -22.18 14.80 -5.91
CA ARG A 458 -21.29 13.98 -5.08
C ARG A 458 -21.22 14.46 -3.64
N GLY A 459 -21.14 15.78 -3.43
CA GLY A 459 -21.18 16.39 -2.11
C GLY A 459 -22.51 16.15 -1.40
N ASP A 460 -23.64 16.32 -2.11
CA ASP A 460 -24.98 16.07 -1.60
C ASP A 460 -25.16 14.61 -1.21
N THR A 461 -24.71 13.65 -2.03
CA THR A 461 -24.77 12.21 -1.74
C THR A 461 -24.13 11.92 -0.39
N PHE A 462 -22.94 12.45 -0.11
CA PHE A 462 -22.28 12.25 1.18
C PHE A 462 -23.02 12.96 2.32
N TRP A 463 -23.30 14.26 2.13
CA TRP A 463 -23.81 15.12 3.19
C TRP A 463 -25.23 14.75 3.61
N LEU A 464 -26.14 14.53 2.65
CA LEU A 464 -27.51 14.12 2.93
C LEU A 464 -27.58 12.73 3.55
N SER A 465 -26.74 11.78 3.10
CA SER A 465 -26.64 10.44 3.70
C SER A 465 -26.29 10.53 5.19
N MET A 466 -25.29 11.35 5.53
CA MET A 466 -24.87 11.60 6.92
C MET A 466 -25.99 12.24 7.75
N LEU A 467 -26.67 13.26 7.20
CA LEU A 467 -27.75 13.97 7.90
C LEU A 467 -29.00 13.11 8.13
N LEU A 468 -29.42 12.33 7.13
CA LEU A 468 -30.58 11.44 7.22
C LEU A 468 -30.34 10.34 8.25
N LEU A 469 -29.15 9.71 8.19
CA LEU A 469 -28.76 8.70 9.17
C LEU A 469 -28.73 9.28 10.60
N GLY A 470 -28.09 10.44 10.77
CA GLY A 470 -27.95 11.09 12.08
C GLY A 470 -29.25 11.58 12.70
N THR A 471 -30.17 12.11 11.89
CA THR A 471 -31.52 12.49 12.36
C THR A 471 -32.38 11.28 12.69
N GLY A 472 -32.19 10.16 11.99
CA GLY A 472 -32.76 8.87 12.36
C GLY A 472 -32.32 8.41 13.75
N GLU A 473 -31.01 8.48 14.06
CA GLU A 473 -30.49 8.10 15.38
C GLU A 473 -30.99 8.97 16.53
N GLN A 474 -31.31 10.24 16.24
CA GLN A 474 -31.89 11.16 17.22
C GLN A 474 -33.41 11.12 17.27
N GLU A 475 -34.05 10.27 16.46
CA GLU A 475 -35.50 10.21 16.28
C GLU A 475 -36.13 11.59 15.97
N ASN A 476 -35.37 12.47 15.29
CA ASN A 476 -35.79 13.85 15.01
C ASN A 476 -36.60 13.90 13.70
N GLU A 477 -37.86 13.47 13.77
CA GLU A 477 -38.78 13.42 12.62
C GLU A 477 -38.86 14.74 11.83
N PRO A 478 -39.05 15.93 12.45
CA PRO A 478 -39.18 17.17 11.69
C PRO A 478 -37.95 17.51 10.86
N GLN A 479 -36.76 17.32 11.43
CA GLN A 479 -35.51 17.59 10.73
C GLN A 479 -35.23 16.54 9.64
N PHE A 480 -35.54 15.27 9.91
CA PHE A 480 -35.47 14.20 8.92
C PHE A 480 -36.32 14.52 7.69
N MET A 481 -37.60 14.89 7.88
CA MET A 481 -38.50 15.23 6.77
C MET A 481 -38.05 16.47 6.00
N ARG A 482 -37.42 17.44 6.67
CA ARG A 482 -36.82 18.60 5.99
C ARG A 482 -35.69 18.19 5.06
N TYR A 483 -34.83 17.25 5.46
CA TYR A 483 -33.76 16.74 4.60
C TYR A 483 -34.27 15.84 3.49
N VAL A 484 -35.30 15.03 3.74
CA VAL A 484 -36.00 14.26 2.68
C VAL A 484 -36.53 15.20 1.61
N LYS A 485 -37.18 16.31 1.99
CA LYS A 485 -37.67 17.28 1.02
C LYS A 485 -36.55 17.83 0.13
N ILE A 486 -35.42 18.24 0.74
CA ILE A 486 -34.25 18.71 -0.02
C ILE A 486 -33.74 17.62 -0.95
N LEU A 487 -33.64 16.38 -0.48
CA LEU A 487 -33.20 15.24 -1.30
C LEU A 487 -34.12 15.02 -2.50
N LEU A 488 -35.43 15.08 -2.31
CA LEU A 488 -36.40 14.92 -3.41
C LEU A 488 -36.33 16.06 -4.42
N ASP A 489 -36.22 17.30 -3.95
CA ASP A 489 -36.04 18.48 -4.81
C ASP A 489 -34.78 18.31 -5.69
N ARG A 490 -33.70 17.74 -5.12
CA ARG A 490 -32.45 17.43 -5.85
C ARG A 490 -32.61 16.30 -6.86
N VAL A 491 -33.33 15.23 -6.51
CA VAL A 491 -33.58 14.08 -7.39
C VAL A 491 -34.42 14.51 -8.59
N LEU A 492 -35.48 15.30 -8.36
CA LEU A 492 -36.39 15.79 -9.40
C LEU A 492 -35.69 16.66 -10.44
N ALA A 493 -34.72 17.46 -10.01
CA ALA A 493 -33.98 18.34 -10.91
C ALA A 493 -32.91 17.62 -11.76
N HIS A 494 -32.70 16.31 -11.58
CA HIS A 494 -31.65 15.53 -12.28
C HIS A 494 -32.18 14.23 -12.93
N VAL A 495 -33.40 14.25 -13.48
CA VAL A 495 -34.17 13.09 -13.97
C VAL A 495 -33.36 12.03 -14.73
N GLY A 496 -32.36 12.42 -15.55
CA GLY A 496 -31.52 11.50 -16.32
C GLY A 496 -30.37 10.82 -15.54
N ASP A 497 -29.85 11.45 -14.49
CA ASP A 497 -28.64 11.04 -13.75
C ASP A 497 -28.88 10.89 -12.23
N ALA A 498 -30.14 10.83 -11.78
CA ALA A 498 -30.51 10.76 -10.36
C ALA A 498 -29.96 9.52 -9.60
N LYS A 499 -29.33 8.56 -10.30
CA LYS A 499 -28.67 7.38 -9.70
C LYS A 499 -27.59 7.73 -8.68
N GLU A 500 -26.96 8.91 -8.74
CA GLU A 500 -25.99 9.33 -7.70
C GLU A 500 -26.64 9.52 -6.30
N TYR A 501 -27.97 9.69 -6.24
CA TYR A 501 -28.74 9.84 -5.00
C TYR A 501 -29.28 8.53 -4.44
N ILE A 502 -28.93 7.36 -5.00
CA ILE A 502 -29.39 6.06 -4.48
C ILE A 502 -29.04 5.90 -2.99
N LEU A 503 -27.81 6.24 -2.59
CA LEU A 503 -27.36 6.07 -1.21
C LEU A 503 -28.18 6.85 -0.18
N PRO A 504 -28.36 8.19 -0.29
CA PRO A 504 -29.17 8.93 0.67
C PRO A 504 -30.65 8.49 0.65
N LEU A 505 -31.22 8.12 -0.52
CA LEU A 505 -32.58 7.60 -0.61
C LEU A 505 -32.72 6.25 0.13
N TYR A 506 -31.80 5.33 -0.11
CA TYR A 506 -31.76 4.02 0.55
C TYR A 506 -31.59 4.15 2.07
N ILE A 507 -30.73 5.08 2.53
CA ILE A 507 -30.58 5.38 3.96
C ILE A 507 -31.89 5.95 4.54
N ALA A 508 -32.57 6.85 3.84
CA ALA A 508 -33.87 7.35 4.28
C ALA A 508 -34.89 6.21 4.44
N GLU A 509 -34.97 5.30 3.47
CA GLU A 509 -35.85 4.13 3.52
C GLU A 509 -35.52 3.21 4.71
N LEU A 510 -34.24 2.95 4.96
CA LEU A 510 -33.80 2.19 6.14
C LEU A 510 -34.25 2.87 7.44
N VAL A 511 -34.06 4.19 7.55
CA VAL A 511 -34.41 4.96 8.75
C VAL A 511 -35.92 4.93 9.01
N VAL A 512 -36.76 5.16 7.99
CA VAL A 512 -38.22 5.11 8.19
C VAL A 512 -38.73 3.70 8.42
N THR A 513 -38.07 2.68 7.86
CA THR A 513 -38.43 1.29 8.09
C THR A 513 -38.09 0.81 9.51
N GLN A 514 -36.92 1.21 10.02
CA GLN A 514 -36.40 0.66 11.27
C GLN A 514 -36.69 1.54 12.48
N VAL A 515 -36.64 2.87 12.32
CA VAL A 515 -36.67 3.84 13.42
C VAL A 515 -37.93 4.71 13.34
N LEU A 516 -38.10 5.47 12.27
CA LEU A 516 -39.20 6.44 12.10
C LEU A 516 -40.44 5.81 11.45
N LYS A 517 -40.91 4.68 12.00
CA LYS A 517 -41.96 3.83 11.42
C LYS A 517 -43.26 4.55 11.08
N LYS A 518 -43.61 5.61 11.83
CA LYS A 518 -44.81 6.42 11.58
C LYS A 518 -44.75 7.19 10.25
N ARG A 519 -43.55 7.46 9.74
CA ARG A 519 -43.31 8.19 8.48
C ARG A 519 -43.09 7.28 7.28
N LYS A 520 -43.01 5.96 7.51
CA LYS A 520 -42.74 4.97 6.46
C LYS A 520 -43.72 5.10 5.30
N ALA A 521 -45.03 5.06 5.59
CA ALA A 521 -46.06 5.12 4.57
C ALA A 521 -46.03 6.43 3.76
N ASP A 522 -45.86 7.56 4.46
CA ASP A 522 -45.76 8.88 3.85
C ASP A 522 -44.54 8.97 2.92
N PHE A 523 -43.38 8.47 3.37
CA PHE A 523 -42.14 8.49 2.62
C PHE A 523 -42.21 7.61 1.37
N GLU A 524 -42.66 6.36 1.51
CA GLU A 524 -42.81 5.41 0.41
C GLU A 524 -43.77 5.95 -0.66
N THR A 525 -44.92 6.48 -0.25
CA THR A 525 -45.89 7.13 -1.15
C THR A 525 -45.24 8.31 -1.88
N CYS A 526 -44.45 9.11 -1.16
CA CYS A 526 -43.79 10.27 -1.73
C CYS A 526 -42.75 9.88 -2.80
N ILE A 527 -41.90 8.88 -2.54
CA ILE A 527 -40.89 8.44 -3.52
C ILE A 527 -41.54 7.79 -4.74
N ILE A 528 -42.59 6.98 -4.56
CA ILE A 528 -43.30 6.32 -5.66
C ILE A 528 -43.99 7.35 -6.56
N ASN A 529 -44.56 8.42 -6.00
CA ASN A 529 -45.30 9.39 -6.81
C ASN A 529 -44.41 10.47 -7.44
N ASN A 530 -43.28 10.82 -6.81
CA ASN A 530 -42.48 11.96 -7.25
C ASN A 530 -41.23 11.58 -8.05
N ILE A 531 -40.60 10.43 -7.80
CA ILE A 531 -39.35 10.09 -8.51
C ILE A 531 -39.67 9.52 -9.89
N PRO A 532 -39.32 10.16 -11.02
CA PRO A 532 -39.74 9.69 -12.35
C PRO A 532 -39.07 8.40 -12.81
N ASN A 533 -37.92 8.03 -12.23
CA ASN A 533 -37.20 6.82 -12.59
C ASN A 533 -37.64 5.63 -11.71
N LEU A 534 -38.37 4.67 -12.28
CA LEU A 534 -38.81 3.46 -11.55
C LEU A 534 -37.64 2.63 -11.01
N GLY A 535 -36.54 2.50 -11.77
CA GLY A 535 -35.36 1.76 -11.31
C GLY A 535 -34.79 2.31 -9.99
N LEU A 536 -34.77 3.64 -9.83
CA LEU A 536 -34.35 4.34 -8.62
C LEU A 536 -35.33 4.12 -7.46
N VAL A 537 -36.63 4.16 -7.73
CA VAL A 537 -37.68 3.85 -6.73
C VAL A 537 -37.51 2.42 -6.22
N LEU A 538 -37.43 1.44 -7.12
CA LEU A 538 -37.29 0.04 -6.74
C LEU A 538 -35.99 -0.21 -5.97
N THR A 539 -34.88 0.38 -6.42
CA THR A 539 -33.59 0.26 -5.72
C THR A 539 -33.64 0.86 -4.31
N THR A 540 -34.35 1.98 -4.15
CA THR A 540 -34.57 2.60 -2.83
C THR A 540 -35.36 1.67 -1.92
N LEU A 541 -36.49 1.14 -2.43
CA LEU A 541 -37.39 0.27 -1.68
C LEU A 541 -36.80 -1.11 -1.37
N LEU A 542 -35.71 -1.55 -2.01
CA LEU A 542 -34.99 -2.76 -1.60
C LEU A 542 -34.61 -2.74 -0.11
N ALA A 543 -34.35 -1.55 0.47
CA ALA A 543 -34.02 -1.38 1.87
C ALA A 543 -35.09 -1.92 2.84
N ASN A 544 -36.37 -1.95 2.43
CA ASN A 544 -37.45 -2.47 3.28
C ASN A 544 -37.71 -3.98 3.11
N GLN A 545 -36.96 -4.66 2.24
CA GLN A 545 -37.11 -6.10 1.98
C GLN A 545 -38.57 -6.50 1.64
N GLY A 546 -39.32 -5.59 1.00
CA GLY A 546 -40.71 -5.72 0.56
C GLY A 546 -41.75 -5.73 1.69
N ASP A 547 -41.36 -5.25 2.87
CA ASP A 547 -42.29 -4.87 3.92
C ASP A 547 -43.01 -3.56 3.53
N LEU A 548 -44.04 -3.66 2.70
CA LEU A 548 -44.87 -2.54 2.27
C LEU A 548 -46.31 -2.76 2.75
N SER A 549 -46.98 -1.68 3.16
CA SER A 549 -48.42 -1.72 3.44
C SER A 549 -49.22 -1.99 2.15
N LEU A 550 -50.42 -2.57 2.28
CA LEU A 550 -51.24 -2.94 1.12
C LEU A 550 -51.52 -1.75 0.18
N PRO A 551 -51.93 -0.56 0.67
CA PRO A 551 -52.19 0.58 -0.21
C PRO A 551 -50.96 1.02 -1.02
N ILE A 552 -49.77 0.93 -0.42
CA ILE A 552 -48.52 1.35 -1.05
C ILE A 552 -48.08 0.33 -2.10
N LYS A 553 -48.31 -0.96 -1.83
CA LYS A 553 -48.10 -2.03 -2.82
C LYS A 553 -48.95 -1.83 -4.05
N GLU A 554 -50.21 -1.41 -3.90
CA GLU A 554 -51.11 -1.17 -5.03
C GLU A 554 -50.57 -0.05 -5.93
N ILE A 555 -50.18 1.09 -5.35
CA ILE A 555 -49.60 2.22 -6.09
C ILE A 555 -48.29 1.80 -6.79
N LEU A 556 -47.41 1.07 -6.09
CA LEU A 556 -46.16 0.58 -6.68
C LEU A 556 -46.43 -0.42 -7.81
N PHE A 557 -47.40 -1.31 -7.65
CA PHE A 557 -47.73 -2.33 -8.65
C PHE A 557 -48.30 -1.72 -9.92
N GLU A 558 -49.18 -0.71 -9.80
CA GLU A 558 -49.69 0.06 -10.94
C GLU A 558 -48.53 0.61 -11.77
N ARG A 559 -47.59 1.28 -11.09
CA ARG A 559 -46.41 1.85 -11.74
C ARG A 559 -45.47 0.82 -12.35
N ILE A 560 -45.24 -0.31 -11.67
CA ILE A 560 -44.48 -1.44 -12.21
C ILE A 560 -45.15 -1.97 -13.48
N SER A 561 -46.48 -2.06 -13.52
CA SER A 561 -47.19 -2.62 -14.67
C SER A 561 -47.09 -1.74 -15.91
N GLU A 562 -46.92 -0.43 -15.73
CA GLU A 562 -46.79 0.55 -16.81
C GLU A 562 -45.33 0.72 -17.28
N GLU A 563 -44.38 0.81 -16.35
CA GLU A 563 -43.02 1.29 -16.66
C GLU A 563 -41.96 0.16 -16.75
N TRP A 564 -42.17 -1.00 -16.11
CA TRP A 564 -41.10 -1.98 -15.87
C TRP A 564 -40.49 -2.59 -17.13
N ASP A 565 -41.31 -2.90 -18.15
CA ASP A 565 -40.80 -3.50 -19.39
C ASP A 565 -39.86 -2.56 -20.16
N ILE A 566 -40.09 -1.24 -20.04
CA ILE A 566 -39.23 -0.21 -20.63
C ILE A 566 -37.93 -0.10 -19.81
N GLU A 567 -38.03 0.02 -18.49
CA GLU A 567 -36.87 0.13 -17.59
C GLU A 567 -35.96 -1.11 -17.71
N LYS A 568 -36.55 -2.31 -17.77
CA LYS A 568 -35.84 -3.57 -17.97
C LYS A 568 -35.04 -3.60 -19.27
N LYS A 569 -35.60 -3.11 -20.38
CA LYS A 569 -34.89 -2.99 -21.66
C LYS A 569 -33.73 -2.01 -21.55
N LEU A 570 -33.92 -0.86 -20.90
CA LEU A 570 -32.87 0.13 -20.68
C LEU A 570 -31.73 -0.40 -19.80
N MET A 571 -32.05 -1.14 -18.73
CA MET A 571 -31.07 -1.77 -17.85
C MET A 571 -30.26 -2.86 -18.57
N LEU A 572 -30.91 -3.68 -19.41
CA LEU A 572 -30.24 -4.68 -20.25
C LEU A 572 -29.26 -4.03 -21.24
N GLN A 573 -29.67 -2.94 -21.91
CA GLN A 573 -28.80 -2.19 -22.83
C GLN A 573 -27.58 -1.59 -22.11
N LYS A 574 -27.73 -1.19 -20.86
CA LYS A 574 -26.67 -0.60 -20.03
C LYS A 574 -25.83 -1.64 -19.27
N ASN A 575 -26.11 -2.94 -19.41
CA ASN A 575 -25.49 -4.01 -18.61
C ASN A 575 -25.55 -3.72 -17.10
N ASP A 576 -26.68 -3.22 -16.60
CA ASP A 576 -26.84 -2.88 -15.19
C ASP A 576 -26.89 -4.16 -14.32
N SER A 577 -25.94 -4.28 -13.38
CA SER A 577 -25.77 -5.47 -12.54
C SER A 577 -26.94 -5.70 -11.57
N ASN A 578 -27.75 -4.68 -11.31
CA ASN A 578 -28.86 -4.77 -10.34
C ASN A 578 -30.13 -5.42 -10.94
N LEU A 579 -30.16 -5.68 -12.25
CA LEU A 579 -31.37 -6.15 -12.93
C LEU A 579 -31.95 -7.44 -12.33
N ASN A 580 -31.11 -8.41 -11.97
CA ASN A 580 -31.59 -9.67 -11.38
C ASN A 580 -32.23 -9.45 -10.01
N VAL A 581 -31.58 -8.65 -9.16
CA VAL A 581 -32.08 -8.30 -7.83
C VAL A 581 -33.42 -7.56 -7.91
N LEU A 582 -33.55 -6.62 -8.85
CA LEU A 582 -34.81 -5.89 -9.04
C LEU A 582 -35.92 -6.77 -9.63
N ASN A 583 -35.60 -7.71 -10.54
CA ASN A 583 -36.59 -8.69 -11.00
C ASN A 583 -37.14 -9.51 -9.83
N ASP A 584 -36.28 -10.00 -8.95
CA ASP A 584 -36.70 -10.79 -7.78
C ASP A 584 -37.58 -9.97 -6.85
N TYR A 585 -37.21 -8.71 -6.59
CA TYR A 585 -38.02 -7.80 -5.78
C TYR A 585 -39.39 -7.52 -6.41
N VAL A 586 -39.43 -7.23 -7.73
CA VAL A 586 -40.68 -7.05 -8.46
C VAL A 586 -41.57 -8.28 -8.32
N GLN A 587 -41.04 -9.49 -8.50
CA GLN A 587 -41.83 -10.72 -8.30
C GLN A 587 -42.36 -10.84 -6.87
N MET A 588 -41.55 -10.49 -5.87
CA MET A 588 -41.97 -10.55 -4.48
C MET A 588 -43.14 -9.59 -4.17
N VAL A 589 -43.13 -8.39 -4.75
CA VAL A 589 -44.25 -7.44 -4.65
C VAL A 589 -45.52 -8.00 -5.31
N LYS A 590 -45.40 -8.78 -6.39
CA LYS A 590 -46.54 -9.39 -7.09
C LYS A 590 -47.21 -10.56 -6.35
N ILE A 591 -46.48 -11.29 -5.49
CA ILE A 591 -46.90 -12.63 -5.01
C ILE A 591 -47.71 -12.62 -3.69
N ARG A 592 -47.69 -11.57 -2.88
CA ARG A 592 -48.44 -11.54 -1.59
C ARG A 592 -49.76 -10.78 -1.71
N LYS A 593 -50.82 -11.47 -2.15
CA LYS A 593 -52.22 -11.10 -1.89
C LYS A 593 -52.64 -11.52 -0.49
#